data_AF-A0AAE9A4B2-F1
#
_entry.id   AF-A0AAE9A4B2-F1
#
_cell.length_a   1.000
_cell.length_b   1.000
_cell.length_c   1.000
_cell.angle_alpha   90.00
_cell.angle_beta   90.00
_cell.angle_gamma   90.00
#
_symmetry.space_group_name_H-M   'P 1'
#
loop_
_entity.id
_entity.type
_entity.pdbx_description
1 polymer ?
#
loop_
_entity_poly.entity_id
_entity_poly.type
_entity_poly.pdbx_seq_one_letter_code
_entity_poly.pdbx_strand_id
1 'polypeptide(L)'
;MIFLLFSISFSYGNAASIFQTEANITTCIENFYAAVYSENYNCTSQYDFASNNETVAQKSLISGKSCALEILGETCTQSQFTEISSKFENFVKSLTTEPKDKNCTDSYYRSNAFKCLGLLTSLRGKMKLIFQTQPKINDSRLLNLIDQCESFKVALLNQCNCAPANTSTNGDVAPCLKEFYQAAYDGIYNCTKEFDFFVENSTSEIFKSGKSCFLQIAEEECSVSQYNLLSTRYQDFLDVITKKPKNESDCENFHFKYNAIKCQPLMDDLGLKDAVLQKRHTKINDSRVLELIDLCDNALTCMSSNCYYFKTEVSIVSTFCETVKMSNSEFKACEWKIERESPDLSEYECLEGDDFYDPAILNKYRFYTKMKDCTKEIMMDICGEKAVVGFEKYAELSADFLIKAAKMQRAMSEVMDEDGSENDEEDD
;
A
#
# COMPACT_ATOMS: atom_id res chain seq x y z
N MET A 1 5.53 7.08 0.21
CA MET A 1 4.66 6.64 -0.91
C MET A 1 5.19 5.38 -1.61
N ILE A 2 6.50 5.31 -1.92
CA ILE A 2 7.15 4.11 -2.48
C ILE A 2 7.06 2.92 -1.51
N PHE A 3 7.28 3.11 -0.21
CA PHE A 3 7.13 2.05 0.81
C PHE A 3 5.69 1.57 1.00
N LEU A 4 4.73 2.49 1.09
CA LEU A 4 3.28 2.17 1.13
C LEU A 4 2.85 1.32 -0.07
N LEU A 5 3.43 1.55 -1.25
CA LEU A 5 3.14 0.77 -2.45
C LEU A 5 3.94 -0.54 -2.52
N PHE A 6 5.14 -0.60 -1.93
CA PHE A 6 5.87 -1.85 -1.71
C PHE A 6 5.09 -2.81 -0.79
N SER A 7 4.51 -2.32 0.31
CA SER A 7 3.65 -3.13 1.21
C SER A 7 2.36 -3.62 0.52
N ILE A 8 1.82 -2.82 -0.42
CA ILE A 8 0.69 -3.22 -1.26
C ILE A 8 1.13 -4.28 -2.30
N SER A 9 2.26 -4.09 -2.99
CA SER A 9 2.77 -5.05 -3.98
C SER A 9 3.11 -6.42 -3.36
N PHE A 10 3.64 -6.46 -2.14
CA PHE A 10 3.95 -7.72 -1.44
C PHE A 10 2.68 -8.49 -1.06
N SER A 11 1.57 -7.79 -0.81
CA SER A 11 0.28 -8.39 -0.46
C SER A 11 -0.48 -8.89 -1.69
N TYR A 12 -0.27 -8.29 -2.86
CA TYR A 12 -0.97 -8.62 -4.11
C TYR A 12 -0.20 -9.53 -5.07
N GLY A 13 1.11 -9.71 -4.89
CA GLY A 13 1.98 -10.47 -5.81
C GLY A 13 1.63 -11.95 -5.98
N ASN A 14 0.82 -12.54 -5.09
CA ASN A 14 0.41 -13.96 -5.16
C ASN A 14 -1.02 -14.18 -5.67
N ALA A 15 -1.79 -13.13 -5.96
CA ALA A 15 -3.19 -13.26 -6.39
C ALA A 15 -3.38 -13.20 -7.92
N ALA A 16 -2.38 -12.72 -8.67
CA ALA A 16 -2.54 -12.34 -10.08
C ALA A 16 -2.25 -13.47 -11.10
N SER A 17 -2.02 -14.72 -10.67
CA SER A 17 -1.66 -15.80 -11.60
C SER A 17 -2.55 -17.03 -11.48
N ILE A 18 -3.84 -16.92 -11.81
CA ILE A 18 -4.67 -17.96 -12.45
C ILE A 18 -5.80 -17.17 -13.18
N PHE A 19 -6.53 -17.80 -14.10
CA PHE A 19 -7.88 -17.42 -14.60
C PHE A 19 -7.96 -16.80 -16.00
N GLN A 20 -7.71 -17.63 -17.01
CA GLN A 20 -7.77 -17.24 -18.43
C GLN A 20 -9.03 -17.69 -19.20
N THR A 21 -10.16 -18.00 -18.54
CA THR A 21 -11.36 -18.47 -19.28
C THR A 21 -12.74 -17.95 -18.83
N GLU A 22 -12.82 -17.02 -17.88
CA GLU A 22 -14.06 -16.28 -17.51
C GLU A 22 -13.80 -14.76 -17.42
N ALA A 23 -12.96 -14.24 -18.32
CA ALA A 23 -12.49 -12.84 -18.27
C ALA A 23 -13.58 -11.80 -18.61
N ASN A 24 -14.72 -12.21 -19.20
CA ASN A 24 -15.61 -11.25 -19.87
C ASN A 24 -16.60 -10.53 -18.94
N ILE A 25 -17.08 -11.11 -17.84
CA ILE A 25 -18.07 -10.44 -16.95
C ILE A 25 -17.43 -9.78 -15.72
N THR A 26 -16.19 -10.15 -15.41
CA THR A 26 -15.45 -9.70 -14.22
C THR A 26 -15.26 -8.19 -14.17
N THR A 27 -14.70 -7.61 -15.23
CA THR A 27 -14.43 -6.16 -15.31
C THR A 27 -15.73 -5.35 -15.21
N CYS A 28 -16.81 -5.85 -15.80
CA CYS A 28 -18.14 -5.25 -15.69
C CYS A 28 -18.66 -5.19 -14.24
N ILE A 29 -18.51 -6.27 -13.46
CA ILE A 29 -18.93 -6.31 -12.05
C ILE A 29 -18.07 -5.37 -11.19
N GLU A 30 -16.76 -5.34 -11.43
CA GLU A 30 -15.86 -4.41 -10.75
C GLU A 30 -16.24 -2.95 -11.02
N ASN A 31 -16.44 -2.58 -12.29
CA ASN A 31 -16.83 -1.24 -12.69
C ASN A 31 -18.20 -0.85 -12.16
N PHE A 32 -19.16 -1.79 -12.14
CA PHE A 32 -20.45 -1.59 -11.50
C PHE A 32 -20.29 -1.22 -10.03
N TYR A 33 -19.49 -1.96 -9.25
CA TYR A 33 -19.29 -1.62 -7.84
C TYR A 33 -18.50 -0.32 -7.66
N ALA A 34 -17.50 -0.04 -8.49
CA ALA A 34 -16.79 1.24 -8.48
C ALA A 34 -17.75 2.42 -8.69
N ALA A 35 -18.69 2.29 -9.63
CA ALA A 35 -19.75 3.27 -9.90
C ALA A 35 -20.76 3.39 -8.75
N VAL A 36 -21.11 2.27 -8.09
CA VAL A 36 -21.94 2.30 -6.88
C VAL A 36 -21.27 3.10 -5.76
N TYR A 37 -19.97 2.90 -5.51
CA TYR A 37 -19.22 3.60 -4.45
C TYR A 37 -18.82 5.04 -4.81
N SER A 38 -18.80 5.40 -6.08
CA SER A 38 -18.52 6.78 -6.49
C SER A 38 -19.72 7.70 -6.24
N GLU A 39 -20.92 7.15 -6.06
CA GLU A 39 -22.19 7.89 -5.90
C GLU A 39 -22.51 8.81 -7.08
N ASN A 40 -21.96 8.52 -8.26
CA ASN A 40 -22.17 9.35 -9.47
C ASN A 40 -23.60 9.23 -10.04
N TYR A 41 -24.40 8.29 -9.55
CA TYR A 41 -25.77 8.04 -10.00
C TYR A 41 -26.75 8.42 -8.89
N ASN A 42 -27.67 9.34 -9.18
CA ASN A 42 -28.65 9.82 -8.21
C ASN A 42 -29.45 8.68 -7.54
N CYS A 43 -29.64 7.56 -8.26
CA CYS A 43 -30.40 6.41 -7.78
C CYS A 43 -29.65 5.51 -6.79
N THR A 44 -28.31 5.56 -6.70
CA THR A 44 -27.55 4.71 -5.75
C THR A 44 -27.79 5.12 -4.29
N SER A 45 -28.17 6.37 -4.04
CA SER A 45 -28.56 6.86 -2.71
C SER A 45 -29.79 6.14 -2.11
N GLN A 46 -30.60 5.49 -2.94
CA GLN A 46 -31.85 4.83 -2.53
C GLN A 46 -31.69 3.32 -2.27
N TYR A 47 -30.56 2.73 -2.69
CA TYR A 47 -30.35 1.29 -2.67
C TYR A 47 -28.95 0.96 -2.19
N ASP A 48 -28.87 0.10 -1.18
CA ASP A 48 -27.59 -0.40 -0.67
C ASP A 48 -27.16 -1.63 -1.49
N PHE A 49 -26.66 -1.40 -2.72
CA PHE A 49 -26.20 -2.47 -3.62
C PHE A 49 -24.92 -3.17 -3.13
N ALA A 50 -24.13 -2.46 -2.32
CA ALA A 50 -22.85 -2.91 -1.78
C ALA A 50 -22.99 -3.51 -0.37
N SER A 51 -24.22 -3.69 0.13
CA SER A 51 -24.47 -4.14 1.50
C SER A 51 -23.72 -5.41 1.85
N ASN A 52 -23.20 -5.45 3.08
CA ASN A 52 -22.59 -6.66 3.62
C ASN A 52 -23.60 -7.71 4.05
N ASN A 53 -24.86 -7.34 4.16
CA ASN A 53 -25.95 -8.27 4.41
C ASN A 53 -26.52 -8.74 3.06
N GLU A 54 -26.33 -10.02 2.74
CA GLU A 54 -26.80 -10.64 1.49
C GLU A 54 -28.28 -10.38 1.21
N THR A 55 -29.13 -10.43 2.23
CA THR A 55 -30.57 -10.19 2.08
C THR A 55 -30.85 -8.72 1.74
N VAL A 56 -30.10 -7.80 2.32
CA VAL A 56 -30.21 -6.36 1.99
C VAL A 56 -29.70 -6.11 0.58
N ALA A 57 -28.51 -6.60 0.23
CA ALA A 57 -27.94 -6.45 -1.11
C ALA A 57 -28.85 -7.05 -2.20
N GLN A 58 -29.39 -8.24 -1.96
CA GLN A 58 -30.33 -8.89 -2.86
C GLN A 58 -31.61 -8.08 -3.04
N LYS A 59 -32.19 -7.60 -1.93
CA LYS A 59 -33.37 -6.74 -1.97
C LYS A 59 -33.09 -5.45 -2.74
N SER A 60 -31.97 -4.80 -2.46
CA SER A 60 -31.52 -3.57 -3.13
C SER A 60 -31.37 -3.78 -4.64
N LEU A 61 -30.68 -4.86 -5.06
CA LEU A 61 -30.50 -5.18 -6.48
C LEU A 61 -31.83 -5.48 -7.20
N ILE A 62 -32.77 -6.16 -6.54
CA ILE A 62 -34.08 -6.48 -7.12
C ILE A 62 -34.97 -5.23 -7.18
N SER A 63 -35.11 -4.49 -6.07
CA SER A 63 -35.95 -3.29 -6.03
C SER A 63 -35.38 -2.13 -6.83
N GLY A 64 -34.05 -2.06 -6.91
CA GLY A 64 -33.29 -1.07 -7.67
C GLY A 64 -32.89 -1.54 -9.06
N LYS A 65 -33.54 -2.58 -9.62
CA LYS A 65 -33.18 -3.18 -10.92
C LYS A 65 -32.98 -2.15 -12.03
N SER A 66 -33.84 -1.14 -12.13
CA SER A 66 -33.70 -0.11 -13.16
C SER A 66 -32.39 0.67 -13.01
N CYS A 67 -32.06 1.08 -11.79
CA CYS A 67 -30.82 1.78 -11.46
C CYS A 67 -29.60 0.89 -11.68
N ALA A 68 -29.67 -0.38 -11.26
CA ALA A 68 -28.58 -1.33 -11.48
C ALA A 68 -28.32 -1.56 -12.98
N LEU A 69 -29.36 -1.67 -13.80
CA LEU A 69 -29.24 -1.83 -15.25
C LEU A 69 -28.74 -0.55 -15.93
N GLU A 70 -29.10 0.63 -15.44
CA GLU A 70 -28.54 1.90 -15.92
C GLU A 70 -27.03 1.93 -15.73
N ILE A 71 -26.56 1.65 -14.51
CA ILE A 71 -25.12 1.58 -14.20
C ILE A 71 -24.42 0.51 -15.05
N LEU A 72 -24.99 -0.69 -15.13
CA LEU A 72 -24.43 -1.78 -15.94
C LEU A 72 -24.39 -1.45 -17.44
N GLY A 73 -25.33 -0.65 -17.94
CA GLY A 73 -25.36 -0.22 -19.33
C GLY A 73 -24.23 0.75 -19.67
N GLU A 74 -23.78 1.55 -18.69
CA GLU A 74 -22.68 2.49 -18.85
C GLU A 74 -21.30 1.89 -18.52
N THR A 75 -21.26 0.91 -17.62
CA THR A 75 -20.00 0.35 -17.11
C THR A 75 -19.56 -0.95 -17.81
N CYS A 76 -20.45 -1.57 -18.58
CA CYS A 76 -20.20 -2.85 -19.23
C CYS A 76 -20.32 -2.74 -20.75
N THR A 77 -19.64 -3.63 -21.47
CA THR A 77 -19.81 -3.73 -22.92
C THR A 77 -21.23 -4.16 -23.28
N GLN A 78 -21.67 -3.82 -24.48
CA GLN A 78 -23.03 -4.18 -24.96
C GLN A 78 -23.33 -5.68 -24.84
N SER A 79 -22.33 -6.53 -25.10
CA SER A 79 -22.45 -7.99 -24.97
C SER A 79 -22.69 -8.41 -23.52
N GLN A 80 -21.89 -7.88 -22.59
CA GLN A 80 -22.01 -8.17 -21.16
C GLN A 80 -23.35 -7.67 -20.61
N PHE A 81 -23.72 -6.45 -20.96
CA PHE A 81 -25.00 -5.86 -20.55
C PHE A 81 -26.20 -6.69 -21.04
N THR A 82 -26.17 -7.13 -22.29
CA THR A 82 -27.24 -7.96 -22.87
C THR A 82 -27.33 -9.31 -22.14
N GLU A 83 -26.19 -9.93 -21.83
CA GLU A 83 -26.16 -11.18 -21.07
C GLU A 83 -26.72 -11.01 -19.65
N ILE A 84 -26.25 -10.00 -18.91
CA ILE A 84 -26.66 -9.73 -17.53
C ILE A 84 -28.15 -9.32 -17.48
N SER A 85 -28.59 -8.41 -18.34
CA SER A 85 -29.97 -7.91 -18.35
C SER A 85 -30.99 -9.02 -18.65
N SER A 86 -30.68 -9.91 -19.60
CA SER A 86 -31.54 -11.05 -19.95
C SER A 86 -31.67 -12.08 -18.82
N LYS A 87 -30.67 -12.16 -17.93
CA LYS A 87 -30.60 -13.11 -16.81
C LYS A 87 -30.45 -12.42 -15.46
N PHE A 88 -31.01 -11.22 -15.31
CA PHE A 88 -30.71 -10.34 -14.18
C PHE A 88 -30.96 -10.98 -12.81
N GLU A 89 -32.03 -11.76 -12.65
CA GLU A 89 -32.30 -12.45 -11.38
C GLU A 89 -31.26 -13.52 -11.04
N ASN A 90 -30.73 -14.22 -12.05
CA ASN A 90 -29.67 -15.20 -11.86
C ASN A 90 -28.35 -14.51 -11.53
N PHE A 91 -28.08 -13.38 -12.18
CA PHE A 91 -26.95 -12.51 -11.84
C PHE A 91 -27.05 -12.05 -10.38
N VAL A 92 -28.19 -11.53 -9.93
CA VAL A 92 -28.39 -11.14 -8.52
C VAL A 92 -28.16 -12.32 -7.59
N LYS A 93 -28.67 -13.51 -7.91
CA LYS A 93 -28.43 -14.72 -7.10
C LYS A 93 -26.93 -15.05 -7.01
N SER A 94 -26.19 -14.99 -8.12
CA SER A 94 -24.74 -15.22 -8.09
C SER A 94 -23.97 -14.19 -7.27
N LEU A 95 -24.51 -12.97 -7.08
CA LEU A 95 -23.88 -11.95 -6.22
C LEU A 95 -24.24 -12.08 -4.73
N THR A 96 -25.32 -12.79 -4.39
CA THR A 96 -25.97 -12.68 -3.07
C THR A 96 -26.34 -14.00 -2.42
N THR A 97 -26.06 -15.13 -3.05
CA THR A 97 -26.37 -16.45 -2.48
C THR A 97 -25.09 -17.22 -2.20
N GLU A 98 -24.74 -17.39 -0.93
CA GLU A 98 -23.56 -18.17 -0.54
C GLU A 98 -23.73 -19.65 -0.97
N PRO A 99 -22.76 -20.22 -1.71
CA PRO A 99 -22.78 -21.63 -2.10
C PRO A 99 -22.47 -22.52 -0.89
N LYS A 100 -23.12 -23.68 -0.80
CA LYS A 100 -22.96 -24.62 0.34
C LYS A 100 -21.54 -25.14 0.52
N ASP A 101 -20.80 -25.27 -0.58
CA ASP A 101 -19.50 -25.95 -0.61
C ASP A 101 -18.32 -25.02 -0.28
N LYS A 102 -18.57 -23.74 0.05
CA LYS A 102 -17.58 -22.72 0.45
C LYS A 102 -16.30 -22.71 -0.41
N ASN A 103 -16.43 -23.01 -1.69
CA ASN A 103 -15.32 -23.04 -2.62
C ASN A 103 -15.09 -21.63 -3.19
N CYS A 104 -13.91 -21.07 -2.97
CA CYS A 104 -13.53 -19.74 -3.43
C CYS A 104 -13.45 -19.55 -4.95
N THR A 105 -13.54 -20.62 -5.74
CA THR A 105 -13.70 -20.50 -7.20
C THR A 105 -15.15 -20.24 -7.62
N ASP A 106 -16.09 -20.23 -6.68
CA ASP A 106 -17.49 -19.93 -7.00
C ASP A 106 -17.68 -18.45 -7.35
N SER A 107 -18.57 -18.22 -8.33
CA SER A 107 -19.00 -16.89 -8.78
C SER A 107 -19.42 -15.96 -7.66
N TYR A 108 -19.96 -16.48 -6.55
CA TYR A 108 -20.35 -15.70 -5.37
C TYR A 108 -19.15 -15.05 -4.68
N TYR A 109 -18.11 -15.83 -4.34
CA TYR A 109 -16.94 -15.28 -3.65
C TYR A 109 -16.14 -14.37 -4.57
N ARG A 110 -16.03 -14.74 -5.86
CA ARG A 110 -15.38 -13.91 -6.87
C ARG A 110 -16.08 -12.55 -7.03
N SER A 111 -17.40 -12.55 -7.08
CA SER A 111 -18.21 -11.33 -7.17
C SER A 111 -18.12 -10.45 -5.92
N ASN A 112 -18.06 -11.06 -4.73
CA ASN A 112 -17.85 -10.32 -3.48
C ASN A 112 -16.44 -9.71 -3.39
N ALA A 113 -15.42 -10.36 -3.96
CA ALA A 113 -14.09 -9.76 -4.06
C ALA A 113 -14.10 -8.47 -4.93
N PHE A 114 -14.93 -8.42 -5.97
CA PHE A 114 -15.11 -7.21 -6.78
C PHE A 114 -15.79 -6.06 -6.04
N LYS A 115 -16.56 -6.32 -4.97
CA LYS A 115 -17.03 -5.25 -4.07
C LYS A 115 -15.86 -4.56 -3.39
N CYS A 116 -14.89 -5.32 -2.86
CA CYS A 116 -13.69 -4.74 -2.27
C CYS A 116 -12.87 -3.99 -3.33
N LEU A 117 -12.69 -4.58 -4.51
CA LEU A 117 -11.88 -3.97 -5.57
C LEU A 117 -12.52 -2.68 -6.11
N GLY A 118 -13.84 -2.66 -6.33
CA GLY A 118 -14.57 -1.46 -6.71
C GLY A 118 -14.49 -0.35 -5.64
N LEU A 119 -14.54 -0.71 -4.35
CA LEU A 119 -14.32 0.24 -3.25
C LEU A 119 -12.90 0.79 -3.27
N LEU A 120 -11.89 -0.06 -3.47
CA LEU A 120 -10.48 0.36 -3.58
C LEU A 120 -10.26 1.30 -4.79
N THR A 121 -10.86 1.00 -5.94
CA THR A 121 -10.79 1.83 -7.14
C THR A 121 -11.47 3.18 -6.91
N SER A 122 -12.64 3.20 -6.28
CA SER A 122 -13.32 4.44 -5.87
C SER A 122 -12.49 5.27 -4.89
N LEU A 123 -11.94 4.63 -3.85
CA LEU A 123 -11.03 5.26 -2.88
C LEU A 123 -9.80 5.86 -3.57
N ARG A 124 -9.19 5.14 -4.51
CA ARG A 124 -8.04 5.61 -5.30
C ARG A 124 -8.40 6.85 -6.14
N GLY A 125 -9.56 6.85 -6.78
CA GLY A 125 -10.08 8.00 -7.53
C GLY A 125 -10.32 9.23 -6.64
N LYS A 126 -11.01 9.06 -5.51
CA LYS A 126 -11.28 10.13 -4.54
C LYS A 126 -9.99 10.65 -3.90
N MET A 127 -9.05 9.77 -3.56
CA MET A 127 -7.71 10.14 -3.09
C MET A 127 -7.00 11.03 -4.11
N LYS A 128 -7.00 10.65 -5.40
CA LYS A 128 -6.36 11.45 -6.47
C LYS A 128 -6.92 12.89 -6.51
N LEU A 129 -8.24 13.04 -6.50
CA LEU A 129 -8.92 14.35 -6.49
C LEU A 129 -8.63 15.17 -5.22
N ILE A 130 -8.66 14.53 -4.06
CA ILE A 130 -8.37 15.20 -2.78
C ILE A 130 -6.91 15.64 -2.72
N PHE A 131 -5.96 14.78 -3.11
CA PHE A 131 -4.53 15.11 -3.05
C PHE A 131 -4.09 16.14 -4.10
N GLN A 132 -4.81 16.27 -5.22
CA GLN A 132 -4.61 17.36 -6.17
C GLN A 132 -5.02 18.74 -5.61
N THR A 133 -5.87 18.79 -4.56
CA THR A 133 -6.45 20.04 -4.06
C THR A 133 -5.92 20.50 -2.68
N GLN A 134 -4.88 19.86 -2.14
CA GLN A 134 -4.26 20.18 -0.84
C GLN A 134 -5.28 20.43 0.31
N PRO A 135 -5.89 19.37 0.87
CA PRO A 135 -6.98 19.51 1.83
C PRO A 135 -6.50 20.13 3.15
N LYS A 136 -7.34 21.00 3.74
CA LYS A 136 -7.11 21.58 5.07
C LYS A 136 -7.37 20.54 6.16
N ILE A 137 -6.81 20.77 7.34
CA ILE A 137 -7.16 20.00 8.56
C ILE A 137 -8.67 20.23 8.81
N ASN A 138 -9.44 19.14 8.88
CA ASN A 138 -10.92 19.07 8.93
C ASN A 138 -11.67 19.19 7.58
N ASP A 139 -11.03 18.91 6.46
CA ASP A 139 -11.74 18.75 5.19
C ASP A 139 -12.73 17.57 5.29
N SER A 140 -14.03 17.84 5.11
CA SER A 140 -15.08 16.82 5.18
C SER A 140 -14.91 15.71 4.15
N ARG A 141 -14.22 15.98 3.03
CA ARG A 141 -13.87 14.99 2.01
C ARG A 141 -12.81 14.01 2.54
N LEU A 142 -11.88 14.49 3.36
CA LEU A 142 -10.87 13.65 4.01
C LEU A 142 -11.48 12.79 5.12
N LEU A 143 -12.42 13.33 5.90
CA LEU A 143 -13.15 12.56 6.92
C LEU A 143 -14.02 11.47 6.29
N ASN A 144 -14.75 11.77 5.22
CA ASN A 144 -15.52 10.78 4.47
C ASN A 144 -14.62 9.70 3.85
N LEU A 145 -13.44 10.09 3.36
CA LEU A 145 -12.45 9.12 2.87
C LEU A 145 -11.95 8.17 3.99
N ILE A 146 -11.73 8.69 5.20
CA ILE A 146 -11.34 7.86 6.37
C ILE A 146 -12.45 6.87 6.71
N ASP A 147 -13.72 7.30 6.74
CA ASP A 147 -14.86 6.40 7.00
C ASP A 147 -15.03 5.33 5.90
N GLN A 148 -14.75 5.68 4.64
CA GLN A 148 -14.75 4.73 3.52
C GLN A 148 -13.58 3.73 3.60
N CYS A 149 -12.40 4.17 4.08
CA CYS A 149 -11.27 3.28 4.34
C CYS A 149 -11.55 2.31 5.49
N GLU A 150 -12.21 2.75 6.57
CA GLU A 150 -12.64 1.86 7.67
C GLU A 150 -13.70 0.87 7.18
N SER A 151 -14.63 1.32 6.33
CA SER A 151 -15.60 0.44 5.68
C SER A 151 -14.92 -0.59 4.77
N PHE A 152 -13.87 -0.19 4.05
CA PHE A 152 -13.04 -1.09 3.24
C PHE A 152 -12.30 -2.11 4.11
N LYS A 153 -11.72 -1.69 5.24
CA LYS A 153 -11.07 -2.59 6.20
C LYS A 153 -12.04 -3.66 6.71
N VAL A 154 -13.26 -3.25 7.09
CA VAL A 154 -14.32 -4.16 7.54
C VAL A 154 -14.80 -5.09 6.42
N ALA A 155 -14.92 -4.60 5.18
CA ALA A 155 -15.26 -5.42 4.01
C ALA A 155 -14.15 -6.42 3.68
N LEU A 156 -12.89 -6.03 3.83
CA LEU A 156 -11.73 -6.90 3.60
C LEU A 156 -11.75 -8.09 4.58
N LEU A 157 -11.99 -7.81 5.87
CA LEU A 157 -12.05 -8.80 6.96
C LEU A 157 -13.24 -9.77 6.82
N ASN A 158 -14.39 -9.28 6.36
CA ASN A 158 -15.64 -10.06 6.34
C ASN A 158 -15.96 -10.73 4.99
N GLN A 159 -15.48 -10.20 3.85
CA GLN A 159 -15.94 -10.62 2.51
C GLN A 159 -14.82 -11.03 1.56
N CYS A 160 -13.61 -10.51 1.76
CA CYS A 160 -12.47 -10.79 0.89
C CYS A 160 -11.59 -11.95 1.40
N ASN A 161 -12.07 -12.69 2.40
CA ASN A 161 -11.54 -14.01 2.78
C ASN A 161 -11.95 -15.10 1.78
N CYS A 162 -11.64 -14.86 0.50
CA CYS A 162 -11.33 -15.92 -0.43
C CYS A 162 -9.92 -15.68 -0.96
N ALA A 163 -8.96 -15.75 -0.05
CA ALA A 163 -7.67 -16.31 -0.43
C ALA A 163 -7.96 -17.63 -1.14
N PRO A 164 -7.30 -17.96 -2.26
CA PRO A 164 -7.47 -19.27 -2.85
C PRO A 164 -7.36 -20.29 -1.74
N ALA A 165 -8.23 -21.29 -1.75
CA ALA A 165 -7.90 -22.57 -1.19
C ALA A 165 -6.72 -23.18 -1.99
N ASN A 166 -5.60 -22.45 -2.10
CA ASN A 166 -4.33 -23.05 -1.83
C ASN A 166 -4.49 -23.64 -0.44
N THR A 167 -4.85 -24.90 -0.44
CA THR A 167 -4.40 -25.91 0.48
C THR A 167 -2.94 -25.66 0.89
N SER A 168 -2.72 -24.65 1.74
CA SER A 168 -1.67 -24.70 2.74
C SER A 168 -2.32 -25.17 4.03
N THR A 169 -2.72 -26.44 4.00
CA THR A 169 -2.68 -27.30 5.18
C THR A 169 -1.25 -27.46 5.73
N ASN A 170 -0.25 -26.70 5.24
CA ASN A 170 1.13 -26.77 5.71
C ASN A 170 1.41 -25.95 6.98
N GLY A 171 0.42 -25.26 7.53
CA GLY A 171 0.60 -24.57 8.81
C GLY A 171 1.54 -23.36 8.75
N ASP A 172 1.52 -22.62 7.64
CA ASP A 172 2.21 -21.32 7.57
C ASP A 172 1.46 -20.26 8.39
N VAL A 173 2.07 -19.81 9.48
CA VAL A 173 1.52 -18.80 10.39
C VAL A 173 2.09 -17.40 10.14
N ALA A 174 2.87 -17.19 9.07
CA ALA A 174 3.45 -15.88 8.75
C ALA A 174 2.44 -14.71 8.73
N PRO A 175 1.25 -14.82 8.11
CA PRO A 175 0.27 -13.73 8.15
C PRO A 175 -0.16 -13.39 9.59
N CYS A 176 -0.43 -14.39 10.42
CA CYS A 176 -0.79 -14.18 11.83
C CYS A 176 0.36 -13.55 12.62
N LEU A 177 1.61 -13.95 12.35
CA LEU A 177 2.78 -13.32 12.99
C LEU A 177 2.92 -11.86 12.62
N LYS A 178 2.61 -11.48 11.37
CA LYS A 178 2.63 -10.09 10.95
C LYS A 178 1.65 -9.26 11.78
N GLU A 179 0.40 -9.71 11.90
CA GLU A 179 -0.61 -9.01 12.71
C GLU A 179 -0.22 -8.97 14.19
N PHE A 180 0.27 -10.08 14.73
CA PHE A 180 0.76 -10.14 16.11
C PHE A 180 1.88 -9.12 16.39
N TYR A 181 2.93 -9.09 15.55
CA TYR A 181 4.04 -8.17 15.77
C TYR A 181 3.61 -6.71 15.57
N GLN A 182 2.69 -6.44 14.65
CA GLN A 182 2.13 -5.09 14.50
C GLN A 182 1.37 -4.66 15.76
N ALA A 183 0.46 -5.50 16.26
CA ALA A 183 -0.30 -5.23 17.49
C ALA A 183 0.61 -5.08 18.73
N ALA A 184 1.69 -5.87 18.81
CA ALA A 184 2.70 -5.77 19.85
C ALA A 184 3.50 -4.46 19.77
N TYR A 185 3.91 -4.06 18.56
CA TYR A 185 4.62 -2.80 18.31
C TYR A 185 3.77 -1.58 18.67
N ASP A 186 2.51 -1.58 18.25
CA ASP A 186 1.56 -0.48 18.49
C ASP A 186 1.11 -0.41 19.95
N GLY A 187 1.35 -1.46 20.75
CA GLY A 187 1.00 -1.50 22.16
C GLY A 187 -0.50 -1.48 22.43
N ILE A 188 -1.31 -1.94 21.47
CA ILE A 188 -2.79 -1.94 21.51
C ILE A 188 -3.29 -2.83 22.65
N TYR A 189 -2.57 -3.93 22.91
CA TYR A 189 -2.91 -4.90 23.94
C TYR A 189 -2.14 -4.63 25.23
N ASN A 190 -2.85 -4.49 26.35
CA ASN A 190 -2.19 -4.20 27.63
C ASN A 190 -1.14 -5.25 28.04
N CYS A 191 -1.33 -6.51 27.64
CA CYS A 191 -0.40 -7.59 27.98
C CYS A 191 0.97 -7.44 27.28
N THR A 192 1.08 -6.70 26.18
CA THR A 192 2.35 -6.57 25.44
C THR A 192 3.36 -5.69 26.18
N LYS A 193 2.90 -4.85 27.11
CA LYS A 193 3.77 -3.99 27.94
C LYS A 193 4.72 -4.77 28.85
N GLU A 194 4.39 -6.02 29.14
CA GLU A 194 5.18 -6.89 30.03
C GLU A 194 6.25 -7.70 29.28
N PHE A 195 6.21 -7.71 27.93
CA PHE A 195 7.02 -8.60 27.10
C PHE A 195 7.62 -7.85 25.91
N ASP A 196 8.94 -7.87 25.80
CA ASP A 196 9.62 -7.36 24.60
C ASP A 196 9.80 -8.50 23.57
N PHE A 197 8.82 -8.65 22.68
CA PHE A 197 8.82 -9.69 21.64
C PHE A 197 9.85 -9.45 20.52
N PHE A 198 10.57 -8.33 20.52
CA PHE A 198 11.49 -7.92 19.45
C PHE A 198 12.96 -8.24 19.76
N VAL A 199 13.30 -8.69 20.98
CA VAL A 199 14.69 -9.03 21.36
C VAL A 199 15.19 -10.29 20.61
N GLU A 200 16.32 -10.18 19.92
CA GLU A 200 16.93 -11.25 19.10
C GLU A 200 17.33 -12.52 19.88
N ASN A 201 17.82 -12.37 21.11
CA ASN A 201 18.50 -13.45 21.85
C ASN A 201 17.68 -14.05 23.01
N SER A 202 16.44 -13.61 23.20
CA SER A 202 15.59 -13.96 24.37
C SER A 202 14.29 -14.67 23.98
N THR A 203 14.15 -15.02 22.71
CA THR A 203 12.89 -15.43 22.06
C THR A 203 12.20 -16.62 22.73
N SER A 204 12.95 -17.54 23.33
CA SER A 204 12.37 -18.72 24.01
C SER A 204 11.62 -18.35 25.28
N GLU A 205 12.26 -17.62 26.20
CA GLU A 205 11.70 -17.34 27.53
C GLU A 205 10.53 -16.34 27.44
N ILE A 206 10.65 -15.35 26.56
CA ILE A 206 9.63 -14.33 26.35
C ILE A 206 8.38 -14.92 25.73
N PHE A 207 8.49 -15.72 24.66
CA PHE A 207 7.31 -16.34 24.08
C PHE A 207 6.72 -17.44 24.99
N LYS A 208 7.53 -18.14 25.79
CA LYS A 208 7.00 -19.08 26.80
C LYS A 208 6.17 -18.35 27.86
N SER A 209 6.71 -17.26 28.43
CA SER A 209 6.06 -16.50 29.49
C SER A 209 4.88 -15.68 28.97
N GLY A 210 5.03 -15.09 27.78
CA GLY A 210 4.04 -14.31 27.07
C GLY A 210 3.05 -15.14 26.25
N LYS A 211 3.01 -16.47 26.41
CA LYS A 211 2.13 -17.36 25.64
C LYS A 211 0.67 -16.92 25.69
N SER A 212 0.17 -16.56 26.87
CA SER A 212 -1.22 -16.10 27.03
C SER A 212 -1.48 -14.82 26.24
N CYS A 213 -0.55 -13.86 26.29
CA CYS A 213 -0.63 -12.61 25.53
C CYS A 213 -0.59 -12.88 24.02
N PHE A 214 0.33 -13.72 23.56
CA PHE A 214 0.41 -14.12 22.16
C PHE A 214 -0.88 -14.77 21.67
N LEU A 215 -1.44 -15.72 22.42
CA LEU A 215 -2.66 -16.41 22.01
C LEU A 215 -3.89 -15.51 22.08
N GLN A 216 -3.96 -14.57 23.02
CA GLN A 216 -5.02 -13.56 23.06
C GLN A 216 -5.01 -12.72 21.78
N ILE A 217 -3.86 -12.18 21.39
CA ILE A 217 -3.74 -11.37 20.18
C ILE A 217 -4.05 -12.22 18.95
N ALA A 218 -3.54 -13.46 18.90
CA ALA A 218 -3.81 -14.35 17.78
C ALA A 218 -5.29 -14.73 17.64
N GLU A 219 -6.04 -14.81 18.73
CA GLU A 219 -7.48 -15.07 18.71
C GLU A 219 -8.27 -13.90 18.10
N GLU A 220 -7.82 -12.67 18.35
CA GLU A 220 -8.49 -11.45 17.93
C GLU A 220 -8.09 -11.00 16.52
N GLU A 221 -6.80 -11.08 16.18
CA GLU A 221 -6.24 -10.48 14.96
C GLU A 221 -5.99 -11.49 13.83
N CYS A 222 -5.89 -12.79 14.14
CA CYS A 222 -5.60 -13.81 13.13
C CYS A 222 -6.84 -14.54 12.63
N SER A 223 -6.69 -15.21 11.48
CA SER A 223 -7.74 -16.11 11.00
C SER A 223 -7.97 -17.26 11.99
N VAL A 224 -9.23 -17.70 12.10
CA VAL A 224 -9.65 -18.81 12.99
C VAL A 224 -8.81 -20.06 12.77
N SER A 225 -8.44 -20.36 11.52
CA SER A 225 -7.60 -21.51 11.18
C SER A 225 -6.17 -21.39 11.73
N GLN A 226 -5.57 -20.20 11.63
CA GLN A 226 -4.22 -19.94 12.15
C GLN A 226 -4.20 -19.91 13.68
N TYR A 227 -5.21 -19.30 14.31
CA TYR A 227 -5.35 -19.34 15.77
C TYR A 227 -5.47 -20.78 16.28
N ASN A 228 -6.36 -21.59 15.70
CA ASN A 228 -6.53 -22.99 16.11
C ASN A 228 -5.26 -23.81 15.96
N LEU A 229 -4.47 -23.55 14.91
CA LEU A 229 -3.18 -24.19 14.73
C LEU A 229 -2.17 -23.75 15.81
N LEU A 230 -2.05 -22.45 16.06
CA LEU A 230 -1.12 -21.89 17.04
C LEU A 230 -1.48 -22.27 18.47
N SER A 231 -2.77 -22.28 18.83
CA SER A 231 -3.24 -22.65 20.16
C SER A 231 -3.00 -24.13 20.47
N THR A 232 -3.22 -25.00 19.47
CA THR A 232 -3.02 -26.46 19.62
C THR A 232 -1.56 -26.88 19.52
N ARG A 233 -0.79 -26.26 18.63
CA ARG A 233 0.60 -26.62 18.30
C ARG A 233 1.62 -25.56 18.71
N TYR A 234 1.32 -24.84 19.79
CA TYR A 234 2.17 -23.72 20.24
C TYR A 234 3.63 -24.12 20.47
N GLN A 235 3.87 -25.30 21.03
CA GLN A 235 5.24 -25.76 21.29
C GLN A 235 6.03 -26.02 19.99
N ASP A 236 5.37 -26.54 18.95
CA ASP A 236 5.99 -26.74 17.64
C ASP A 236 6.34 -25.38 17.01
N PHE A 237 5.44 -24.41 17.14
CA PHE A 237 5.69 -23.03 16.72
C PHE A 237 6.88 -22.41 17.46
N LEU A 238 6.93 -22.53 18.79
CA LEU A 238 8.06 -22.07 19.59
C LEU A 238 9.37 -22.70 19.12
N ASP A 239 9.36 -24.00 18.85
CA ASP A 239 10.52 -24.72 18.36
C ASP A 239 11.00 -24.16 17.02
N VAL A 240 10.09 -23.83 16.10
CA VAL A 240 10.43 -23.21 14.81
C VAL A 240 11.11 -21.85 15.00
N ILE A 241 10.57 -20.96 15.84
CA ILE A 241 11.14 -19.60 15.99
C ILE A 241 12.40 -19.57 16.86
N THR A 242 12.65 -20.60 17.68
CA THR A 242 13.78 -20.62 18.63
C THR A 242 14.93 -21.54 18.23
N LYS A 243 14.68 -22.66 17.54
CA LYS A 243 15.72 -23.63 17.17
C LYS A 243 16.26 -23.30 15.78
N LYS A 244 17.41 -22.62 15.74
CA LYS A 244 18.09 -22.31 14.48
C LYS A 244 18.40 -23.60 13.70
N PRO A 245 18.03 -23.71 12.41
CA PRO A 245 18.34 -24.89 11.61
C PRO A 245 19.84 -25.02 11.38
N LYS A 246 20.34 -26.26 11.23
CA LYS A 246 21.77 -26.54 10.99
C LYS A 246 22.27 -26.01 9.65
N ASN A 247 21.37 -25.93 8.66
CA ASN A 247 21.69 -25.40 7.35
C ASN A 247 21.37 -23.91 7.33
N GLU A 248 22.38 -23.08 7.57
CA GLU A 248 22.21 -21.62 7.61
C GLU A 248 22.05 -20.98 6.23
N SER A 249 22.23 -21.74 5.14
CA SER A 249 22.03 -21.24 3.77
C SER A 249 20.58 -21.37 3.27
N ASP A 250 19.69 -22.02 4.03
CA ASP A 250 18.28 -22.18 3.69
C ASP A 250 17.45 -21.05 4.31
N CYS A 251 17.58 -19.84 3.74
CA CYS A 251 16.93 -18.63 4.25
C CYS A 251 15.40 -18.62 4.09
N GLU A 252 14.87 -19.53 3.28
CA GLU A 252 13.43 -19.76 3.12
C GLU A 252 12.84 -20.63 4.24
N ASN A 253 13.69 -21.19 5.11
CA ASN A 253 13.24 -21.94 6.27
C ASN A 253 12.34 -21.09 7.18
N PHE A 254 11.26 -21.68 7.69
CA PHE A 254 10.31 -21.00 8.57
C PHE A 254 10.96 -20.32 9.78
N HIS A 255 12.08 -20.85 10.28
CA HIS A 255 12.85 -20.18 11.34
C HIS A 255 13.29 -18.77 10.95
N PHE A 256 13.92 -18.62 9.78
CA PHE A 256 14.41 -17.34 9.29
C PHE A 256 13.25 -16.45 8.88
N LYS A 257 12.28 -16.98 8.12
CA LYS A 257 11.07 -16.27 7.71
C LYS A 257 10.33 -15.67 8.92
N TYR A 258 10.02 -16.46 9.95
CA TYR A 258 9.23 -15.98 11.09
C TYR A 258 9.98 -15.00 11.99
N ASN A 259 11.30 -15.16 12.11
CA ASN A 259 12.10 -14.17 12.83
C ASN A 259 12.27 -12.87 12.03
N ALA A 260 12.27 -12.92 10.69
CA ALA A 260 12.34 -11.72 9.85
C ALA A 260 11.07 -10.86 9.94
N ILE A 261 9.88 -11.47 10.10
CA ILE A 261 8.60 -10.75 10.21
C ILE A 261 8.60 -9.76 11.40
N LYS A 262 9.44 -9.96 12.43
CA LYS A 262 9.64 -8.99 13.52
C LYS A 262 10.04 -7.59 13.06
N CYS A 263 10.71 -7.50 11.91
CA CYS A 263 11.15 -6.23 11.33
C CYS A 263 10.03 -5.50 10.59
N GLN A 264 8.91 -6.17 10.30
CA GLN A 264 7.83 -5.63 9.49
C GLN A 264 7.19 -4.37 10.10
N PRO A 265 6.87 -4.31 11.41
CA PRO A 265 6.29 -3.10 12.00
C PRO A 265 7.23 -1.89 11.90
N LEU A 266 8.55 -2.09 12.03
CA LEU A 266 9.53 -1.01 11.86
C LEU A 266 9.51 -0.47 10.42
N MET A 267 9.43 -1.36 9.43
CA MET A 267 9.35 -0.96 8.01
C MET A 267 8.03 -0.27 7.67
N ASP A 268 6.92 -0.74 8.22
CA ASP A 268 5.61 -0.13 7.99
C ASP A 268 5.51 1.26 8.67
N ASP A 269 6.01 1.41 9.90
CA ASP A 269 6.11 2.71 10.58
C ASP A 269 7.04 3.68 9.83
N LEU A 270 8.17 3.18 9.31
CA LEU A 270 9.09 3.94 8.48
C LEU A 270 8.38 4.51 7.24
N GLY A 271 7.63 3.67 6.53
CA GLY A 271 6.88 4.05 5.35
C GLY A 271 5.77 5.08 5.62
N LEU A 272 5.08 4.94 6.76
CA LEU A 272 4.02 5.86 7.19
C LEU A 272 4.57 7.23 7.59
N LYS A 273 5.60 7.26 8.44
CA LYS A 273 6.22 8.51 8.90
C LYS A 273 6.87 9.28 7.76
N ASP A 274 7.52 8.59 6.82
CA ASP A 274 8.03 9.22 5.59
C ASP A 274 6.92 9.89 4.77
N ALA A 275 5.81 9.19 4.55
CA ALA A 275 4.70 9.72 3.77
C ALA A 275 4.11 11.02 4.36
N VAL A 276 4.19 11.18 5.69
CA VAL A 276 3.80 12.41 6.38
C VAL A 276 4.86 13.50 6.22
N LEU A 277 6.15 13.14 6.28
CA LEU A 277 7.26 14.09 6.17
C LEU A 277 7.44 14.66 4.76
N GLN A 278 7.27 13.85 3.72
CA GLN A 278 7.39 14.30 2.31
C GLN A 278 6.44 15.47 1.96
N LYS A 279 5.38 15.68 2.75
CA LYS A 279 4.40 16.75 2.55
C LYS A 279 4.72 18.05 3.28
N ARG A 280 5.87 18.12 3.97
CA ARG A 280 6.19 19.25 4.85
C ARG A 280 7.64 19.67 4.64
N HIS A 281 7.87 20.98 4.63
CA HIS A 281 9.23 21.49 4.72
C HIS A 281 9.85 21.05 6.05
N THR A 282 11.08 20.54 5.96
CA THR A 282 11.91 20.16 7.10
C THR A 282 13.04 21.16 7.26
N LYS A 283 13.51 21.30 8.48
CA LYS A 283 14.73 22.05 8.80
C LYS A 283 15.77 21.10 9.36
N ILE A 284 17.01 21.58 9.42
CA ILE A 284 18.07 20.85 10.12
C ILE A 284 17.68 20.69 11.59
N ASN A 285 17.94 19.49 12.12
CA ASN A 285 17.56 19.03 13.46
C ASN A 285 16.04 19.06 13.71
N ASP A 286 15.23 18.87 12.67
CA ASP A 286 13.81 18.58 12.85
C ASP A 286 13.65 17.24 13.57
N SER A 287 13.04 17.26 14.76
CA SER A 287 12.90 16.08 15.61
C SER A 287 12.20 14.92 14.90
N ARG A 288 11.29 15.22 13.97
CA ARG A 288 10.56 14.20 13.20
C ARG A 288 11.46 13.49 12.19
N VAL A 289 12.43 14.22 11.62
CA VAL A 289 13.43 13.63 10.72
C VAL A 289 14.43 12.81 11.51
N LEU A 290 14.88 13.31 12.67
CA LEU A 290 15.78 12.58 13.57
C LEU A 290 15.16 11.25 14.03
N GLU A 291 13.89 11.27 14.43
CA GLU A 291 13.15 10.05 14.77
C GLU A 291 13.10 9.06 13.60
N LEU A 292 12.92 9.54 12.37
CA LEU A 292 12.91 8.68 11.19
C LEU A 292 14.31 8.12 10.87
N ILE A 293 15.38 8.87 11.15
CA ILE A 293 16.76 8.39 11.03
C ILE A 293 17.01 7.25 12.02
N ASP A 294 16.59 7.41 13.28
CA ASP A 294 16.73 6.36 14.29
C ASP A 294 15.93 5.09 13.91
N LEU A 295 14.70 5.28 13.41
CA LEU A 295 13.87 4.18 12.92
C LEU A 295 14.51 3.46 11.72
N CYS A 296 15.17 4.21 10.84
CA CYS A 296 15.94 3.67 9.73
C CYS A 296 17.09 2.76 10.19
N ASP A 297 17.87 3.21 11.17
CA ASP A 297 18.99 2.41 11.71
C ASP A 297 18.46 1.14 12.40
N ASN A 298 17.33 1.22 13.11
CA ASN A 298 16.67 0.07 13.72
C ASN A 298 16.15 -0.93 12.67
N ALA A 299 15.47 -0.45 11.62
CA ALA A 299 14.95 -1.30 10.55
C ALA A 299 16.08 -2.01 9.80
N LEU A 300 17.15 -1.28 9.43
CA LEU A 300 18.31 -1.85 8.73
C LEU A 300 19.03 -2.88 9.58
N THR A 301 19.19 -2.62 10.87
CA THR A 301 19.80 -3.57 11.81
C THR A 301 18.97 -4.85 11.88
N CYS A 302 17.66 -4.73 12.04
CA CYS A 302 16.74 -5.86 12.11
C CYS A 302 16.75 -6.69 10.81
N MET A 303 16.70 -6.02 9.64
CA MET A 303 16.71 -6.73 8.37
C MET A 303 18.05 -7.42 8.10
N SER A 304 19.16 -6.78 8.47
CA SER A 304 20.51 -7.28 8.18
C SER A 304 20.93 -8.45 9.08
N SER A 305 20.27 -8.63 10.23
CA SER A 305 20.57 -9.73 11.15
C SER A 305 19.94 -11.06 10.73
N ASN A 306 19.00 -11.04 9.78
CA ASN A 306 18.35 -12.22 9.24
C ASN A 306 18.73 -12.44 7.77
N CYS A 307 18.89 -13.69 7.35
CA CYS A 307 19.24 -14.01 5.96
C CYS A 307 18.03 -14.09 5.01
N TYR A 308 16.80 -13.98 5.54
CA TYR A 308 15.55 -13.99 4.78
C TYR A 308 15.45 -12.81 3.81
N TYR A 309 15.87 -11.62 4.21
CA TYR A 309 15.86 -10.46 3.32
C TYR A 309 16.99 -10.54 2.31
N PHE A 310 16.65 -10.42 1.02
CA PHE A 310 17.65 -10.38 -0.02
C PHE A 310 18.48 -9.10 0.09
N LYS A 311 19.76 -9.17 -0.31
CA LYS A 311 20.66 -7.99 -0.34
C LYS A 311 20.06 -6.82 -1.10
N THR A 312 19.28 -7.10 -2.14
CA THR A 312 18.55 -6.09 -2.92
C THR A 312 17.49 -5.38 -2.10
N GLU A 313 16.73 -6.09 -1.26
CA GLU A 313 15.70 -5.50 -0.39
C GLU A 313 16.34 -4.65 0.69
N VAL A 314 17.38 -5.16 1.36
CA VAL A 314 18.15 -4.39 2.34
C VAL A 314 18.78 -3.14 1.71
N SER A 315 19.29 -3.27 0.48
CA SER A 315 19.84 -2.13 -0.27
C SER A 315 18.77 -1.09 -0.60
N ILE A 316 17.54 -1.48 -0.92
CA ILE A 316 16.44 -0.54 -1.18
C ILE A 316 16.12 0.27 0.08
N VAL A 317 15.99 -0.41 1.23
CA VAL A 317 15.77 0.27 2.53
C VAL A 317 16.95 1.17 2.88
N SER A 318 18.18 0.72 2.62
CA SER A 318 19.39 1.50 2.88
C SER A 318 19.43 2.78 2.05
N THR A 319 19.19 2.70 0.74
CA THR A 319 19.11 3.89 -0.13
C THR A 319 18.00 4.84 0.33
N PHE A 320 16.85 4.31 0.74
CA PHE A 320 15.78 5.14 1.30
C PHE A 320 16.23 5.86 2.58
N CYS A 321 16.90 5.16 3.48
CA CYS A 321 17.42 5.74 4.71
C CYS A 321 18.50 6.81 4.48
N GLU A 322 19.29 6.69 3.42
CA GLU A 322 20.21 7.74 3.00
C GLU A 322 19.47 9.01 2.53
N THR A 323 18.32 8.88 1.86
CA THR A 323 17.45 10.02 1.50
C THR A 323 16.83 10.68 2.73
N VAL A 324 16.45 9.89 3.75
CA VAL A 324 15.99 10.42 5.05
C VAL A 324 17.11 11.20 5.74
N LYS A 325 18.33 10.65 5.79
CA LYS A 325 19.51 11.33 6.35
C LYS A 325 19.83 12.62 5.60
N MET A 326 19.76 12.59 4.27
CA MET A 326 19.91 13.78 3.42
C MET A 326 18.88 14.86 3.76
N SER A 327 17.67 14.49 4.18
CA SER A 327 16.64 15.46 4.56
C SER A 327 16.98 16.28 5.81
N ASN A 328 18.00 15.85 6.57
CA ASN A 328 18.59 16.55 7.69
C ASN A 328 19.96 17.19 7.34
N SER A 329 20.10 17.77 6.14
CA SER A 329 21.34 18.38 5.66
C SER A 329 21.15 19.83 5.20
N GLU A 330 22.27 20.56 5.13
CA GLU A 330 22.35 21.92 4.56
C GLU A 330 21.96 21.92 3.07
N PHE A 331 22.24 20.82 2.35
CA PHE A 331 21.79 20.62 0.98
C PHE A 331 20.27 20.69 0.89
N LYS A 332 19.55 19.89 1.67
CA LYS A 332 18.07 19.88 1.63
C LYS A 332 17.46 21.18 2.14
N ALA A 333 18.07 21.78 3.16
CA ALA A 333 17.65 23.08 3.67
C ALA A 333 17.79 24.18 2.59
N CYS A 334 18.85 24.11 1.78
CA CYS A 334 19.06 25.02 0.66
C CYS A 334 18.04 24.81 -0.47
N GLU A 335 17.73 23.57 -0.84
CA GLU A 335 16.66 23.28 -1.82
C GLU A 335 15.34 23.92 -1.40
N TRP A 336 14.94 23.74 -0.13
CA TRP A 336 13.74 24.36 0.41
C TRP A 336 13.79 25.88 0.45
N LYS A 337 14.98 26.47 0.67
CA LYS A 337 15.18 27.91 0.62
C LYS A 337 14.96 28.45 -0.79
N ILE A 338 15.60 27.84 -1.79
CA ILE A 338 15.49 28.23 -3.20
C ILE A 338 14.04 28.08 -3.69
N GLU A 339 13.39 26.95 -3.38
CA GLU A 339 11.99 26.73 -3.77
C GLU A 339 11.05 27.76 -3.13
N ARG A 340 11.25 28.11 -1.86
CA ARG A 340 10.39 29.05 -1.12
C ARG A 340 10.62 30.51 -1.53
N GLU A 341 11.87 30.92 -1.68
CA GLU A 341 12.23 32.31 -1.93
C GLU A 341 12.20 32.65 -3.43
N SER A 342 12.26 31.62 -4.29
CA SER A 342 12.28 31.73 -5.75
C SER A 342 13.17 32.89 -6.23
N PRO A 343 14.47 32.92 -5.82
CA PRO A 343 15.37 33.99 -6.21
C PRO A 343 15.47 34.12 -7.74
N ASP A 344 15.79 35.33 -8.21
CA ASP A 344 16.07 35.54 -9.63
C ASP A 344 17.37 34.81 -9.99
N LEU A 345 17.28 33.89 -10.95
CA LEU A 345 18.41 33.08 -11.44
C LEU A 345 18.86 33.51 -12.85
N SER A 346 18.39 34.65 -13.36
CA SER A 346 18.71 35.12 -14.71
C SER A 346 20.20 35.42 -14.92
N GLU A 347 20.97 35.61 -13.85
CA GLU A 347 22.42 35.83 -13.91
C GLU A 347 23.23 34.54 -14.15
N TYR A 348 22.63 33.36 -13.95
CA TYR A 348 23.32 32.08 -14.11
C TYR A 348 23.27 31.62 -15.57
N GLU A 349 24.26 32.03 -16.37
CA GLU A 349 24.38 31.66 -17.79
C GLU A 349 24.42 30.14 -18.00
N CYS A 350 24.91 29.38 -17.00
CA CYS A 350 24.96 27.92 -17.02
C CYS A 350 23.59 27.23 -17.05
N LEU A 351 22.50 27.97 -16.81
CA LEU A 351 21.14 27.45 -16.97
C LEU A 351 20.75 27.27 -18.45
N GLU A 352 21.46 27.89 -19.39
CA GLU A 352 21.21 27.76 -20.84
C GLU A 352 19.75 28.06 -21.25
N GLY A 353 19.03 28.87 -20.46
CA GLY A 353 17.63 29.21 -20.66
C GLY A 353 16.62 28.19 -20.11
N ASP A 354 17.07 27.16 -19.37
CA ASP A 354 16.17 26.24 -18.67
C ASP A 354 15.52 26.89 -17.46
N ASP A 355 14.24 26.55 -17.25
CA ASP A 355 13.50 26.96 -16.07
C ASP A 355 13.85 26.06 -14.87
N PHE A 356 14.64 26.61 -13.94
CA PHE A 356 15.01 25.93 -12.68
C PHE A 356 13.80 25.55 -11.82
N TYR A 357 12.69 26.30 -11.96
CA TYR A 357 11.50 26.12 -11.14
C TYR A 357 10.45 25.21 -11.79
N ASP A 358 10.73 24.65 -12.97
CA ASP A 358 9.81 23.74 -13.64
C ASP A 358 9.48 22.52 -12.74
N PRO A 359 8.19 22.28 -12.43
CA PRO A 359 7.80 21.16 -11.58
C PRO A 359 7.98 19.79 -12.26
N ALA A 360 8.23 19.71 -13.57
CA ALA A 360 8.38 18.48 -14.31
C ALA A 360 9.54 17.62 -13.76
N ILE A 361 9.22 16.36 -13.42
CA ILE A 361 10.17 15.42 -12.81
C ILE A 361 11.44 15.24 -13.65
N LEU A 362 11.30 15.20 -14.98
CA LEU A 362 12.44 15.03 -15.90
C LEU A 362 13.35 16.26 -15.94
N ASN A 363 12.79 17.46 -15.77
CA ASN A 363 13.59 18.69 -15.69
C ASN A 363 14.33 18.76 -14.35
N LYS A 364 13.67 18.44 -13.23
CA LYS A 364 14.34 18.27 -11.93
C LYS A 364 15.46 17.23 -11.99
N TYR A 365 15.22 16.08 -12.65
CA TYR A 365 16.25 15.05 -12.82
C TYR A 365 17.48 15.56 -13.58
N ARG A 366 17.26 16.42 -14.59
CA ARG A 366 18.35 17.03 -15.37
C ARG A 366 19.23 17.93 -14.50
N PHE A 367 18.67 18.68 -13.55
CA PHE A 367 19.43 19.56 -12.65
C PHE A 367 20.41 18.81 -11.74
N TYR A 368 20.11 17.57 -11.37
CA TYR A 368 21.02 16.75 -10.56
C TYR A 368 21.93 15.83 -11.38
N THR A 369 21.79 15.80 -12.71
CA THR A 369 22.59 14.93 -13.57
C THR A 369 23.42 15.73 -14.58
N LYS A 370 22.76 16.39 -15.54
CA LYS A 370 23.43 17.11 -16.63
C LYS A 370 23.86 18.52 -16.24
N MET A 371 23.09 19.19 -15.38
CA MET A 371 23.35 20.57 -14.97
C MET A 371 23.85 20.64 -13.52
N LYS A 372 24.45 19.55 -13.04
CA LYS A 372 24.87 19.39 -11.64
C LYS A 372 25.84 20.49 -11.20
N ASP A 373 26.74 20.92 -12.08
CA ASP A 373 27.72 21.97 -11.78
C ASP A 373 27.03 23.33 -11.62
N CYS A 374 26.06 23.64 -12.48
CA CYS A 374 25.23 24.84 -12.38
C CYS A 374 24.36 24.83 -11.11
N THR A 375 23.70 23.70 -10.82
CA THR A 375 22.92 23.53 -9.59
C THR A 375 23.79 23.71 -8.34
N LYS A 376 25.03 23.20 -8.38
CA LYS A 376 25.99 23.36 -7.28
C LYS A 376 26.41 24.80 -7.09
N GLU A 377 26.69 25.51 -8.19
CA GLU A 377 27.02 26.94 -8.18
C GLU A 377 25.88 27.76 -7.56
N ILE A 378 24.65 27.59 -8.07
CA ILE A 378 23.44 28.22 -7.55
C ILE A 378 23.26 27.96 -6.04
N MET A 379 23.38 26.71 -5.60
CA MET A 379 23.25 26.35 -4.18
C MET A 379 24.35 26.98 -3.33
N MET A 380 25.59 27.02 -3.83
CA MET A 380 26.72 27.62 -3.13
C MET A 380 26.56 29.13 -2.99
N ASP A 381 26.10 29.82 -4.02
CA ASP A 381 25.94 31.27 -4.01
C ASP A 381 24.77 31.72 -3.14
N ILE A 382 23.65 30.99 -3.18
CA ILE A 382 22.44 31.35 -2.42
C ILE A 382 22.51 30.92 -0.95
N CYS A 383 23.17 29.80 -0.66
CA CYS A 383 23.13 29.16 0.66
C CYS A 383 24.50 29.02 1.33
N GLY A 384 25.59 29.27 0.60
CA GLY A 384 26.97 29.16 1.09
C GLY A 384 27.57 27.76 0.93
N GLU A 385 28.88 27.65 1.18
CA GLU A 385 29.69 26.43 0.99
C GLU A 385 29.13 25.19 1.69
N LYS A 386 28.47 25.35 2.84
CA LYS A 386 27.92 24.22 3.61
C LYS A 386 26.83 23.46 2.84
N ALA A 387 26.06 24.14 1.99
CA ALA A 387 24.99 23.54 1.21
C ALA A 387 25.49 22.56 0.13
N VAL A 388 26.76 22.69 -0.28
CA VAL A 388 27.38 21.86 -1.32
C VAL A 388 28.36 20.83 -0.77
N VAL A 389 28.47 20.69 0.55
CA VAL A 389 29.24 19.61 1.18
C VAL A 389 28.55 18.27 0.89
N GLY A 390 29.26 17.39 0.18
CA GLY A 390 28.72 16.10 -0.25
C GLY A 390 27.73 16.19 -1.42
N PHE A 391 27.73 17.31 -2.17
CA PHE A 391 26.81 17.56 -3.27
C PHE A 391 26.66 16.40 -4.25
N GLU A 392 27.76 15.79 -4.71
CA GLU A 392 27.70 14.68 -5.68
C GLU A 392 26.83 13.51 -5.18
N LYS A 393 26.99 13.13 -3.91
CA LYS A 393 26.20 12.04 -3.31
C LYS A 393 24.72 12.40 -3.23
N TYR A 394 24.40 13.64 -2.82
CA TYR A 394 23.02 14.09 -2.68
C TYR A 394 22.34 14.33 -4.04
N ALA A 395 23.08 14.82 -5.02
CA ALA A 395 22.61 14.92 -6.40
C ALA A 395 22.29 13.54 -6.98
N GLU A 396 23.16 12.54 -6.76
CA GLU A 396 22.91 11.15 -7.17
C GLU A 396 21.64 10.59 -6.50
N LEU A 397 21.48 10.76 -5.18
CA LEU A 397 20.28 10.32 -4.45
C LEU A 397 19.00 11.01 -4.96
N SER A 398 19.05 12.32 -5.22
CA SER A 398 17.93 13.08 -5.78
C SER A 398 17.58 12.61 -7.20
N ALA A 399 18.58 12.38 -8.05
CA ALA A 399 18.38 11.87 -9.41
C ALA A 399 17.74 10.47 -9.38
N ASP A 400 18.24 9.58 -8.53
CA ASP A 400 17.72 8.22 -8.34
C ASP A 400 16.27 8.21 -7.85
N PHE A 401 15.92 9.11 -6.93
CA PHE A 401 14.55 9.28 -6.48
C PHE A 401 13.63 9.77 -7.61
N LEU A 402 14.06 10.78 -8.36
CA LEU A 402 13.27 11.38 -9.43
C LEU A 402 13.03 10.41 -10.59
N ILE A 403 14.02 9.61 -11.00
CA ILE A 403 13.83 8.63 -12.08
C ILE A 403 12.88 7.49 -11.66
N LYS A 404 12.93 7.06 -10.39
CA LYS A 404 11.98 6.09 -9.83
C LYS A 404 10.56 6.66 -9.80
N ALA A 405 10.40 7.92 -9.37
CA ALA A 405 9.12 8.61 -9.37
C ALA A 405 8.56 8.77 -10.80
N ALA A 406 9.39 9.10 -11.79
CA ALA A 406 8.98 9.22 -13.19
C ALA A 406 8.50 7.88 -13.77
N LYS A 407 9.24 6.78 -13.54
CA LYS A 407 8.83 5.43 -13.96
C LYS A 407 7.51 5.03 -13.34
N MET A 408 7.32 5.37 -12.07
CA MET A 408 6.09 5.09 -11.34
C MET A 408 4.91 5.91 -11.86
N GLN A 409 5.10 7.20 -12.13
CA GLN A 409 4.07 8.06 -12.73
C GLN A 409 3.63 7.52 -14.10
N ARG A 410 4.58 7.03 -14.91
CA ARG A 410 4.31 6.41 -16.21
C ARG A 410 3.57 5.08 -16.08
N ALA A 411 3.98 4.20 -15.16
CA ALA A 411 3.25 2.96 -14.90
C ALA A 411 1.80 3.23 -14.44
N MET A 412 1.60 4.30 -13.65
CA MET A 412 0.25 4.73 -13.25
C MET A 412 -0.56 5.32 -14.41
N SER A 413 0.05 5.97 -15.39
CA SER A 413 -0.67 6.50 -16.57
C SER A 413 -0.99 5.43 -17.60
N GLU A 414 -0.08 4.48 -17.82
CA GLU A 414 -0.31 3.35 -18.74
C GLU A 414 -1.47 2.46 -18.26
N VAL A 415 -1.65 2.32 -16.94
CA VAL A 415 -2.82 1.65 -16.35
C VAL A 415 -4.13 2.47 -16.53
N MET A 416 -4.05 3.77 -16.82
CA MET A 416 -5.23 4.62 -17.04
C MET A 416 -5.61 4.75 -18.52
N ASP A 417 -4.65 4.62 -19.44
CA ASP A 417 -4.90 4.79 -20.89
C ASP A 417 -5.50 3.53 -21.55
N GLU A 418 -5.43 2.36 -20.89
CA GLU A 418 -6.11 1.13 -21.35
C GLU A 418 -7.65 1.21 -21.22
N ASP A 419 -8.21 2.20 -20.53
CA ASP A 419 -9.67 2.44 -20.39
C ASP A 419 -10.21 3.52 -21.35
N GLY A 420 -9.38 4.06 -22.26
CA GLY A 420 -9.67 5.33 -22.94
C GLY A 420 -9.48 5.38 -24.45
N SER A 421 -9.48 4.26 -25.18
CA SER A 421 -9.43 4.30 -26.65
C SER A 421 -10.44 3.39 -27.33
N GLU A 422 -11.64 3.90 -27.59
CA GLU A 422 -12.40 3.52 -28.78
C GLU A 422 -13.33 4.67 -29.23
N ASN A 423 -13.05 5.13 -30.45
CA ASN A 423 -13.93 5.83 -31.39
C ASN A 423 -14.18 7.34 -31.23
N ASP A 424 -13.27 8.13 -31.81
CA ASP A 424 -13.65 9.34 -32.56
C ASP A 424 -13.21 9.14 -34.03
N GLU A 425 -13.96 8.33 -34.77
CA GLU A 425 -14.05 8.41 -36.23
C GLU A 425 -15.52 8.30 -36.62
N GLU A 426 -16.19 9.45 -36.77
CA GLU A 426 -17.25 9.65 -37.77
C GLU A 426 -17.49 11.16 -37.91
N ASP A 427 -17.13 11.71 -39.07
CA ASP A 427 -18.03 12.50 -39.91
C ASP A 427 -17.29 13.03 -41.16
N ASP A 428 -17.47 12.33 -42.29
CA ASP A 428 -17.74 12.92 -43.61
C ASP A 428 -18.42 11.90 -44.55
#